data_AF-A0A523E634-F1
#
_entry.id   AF-A0A523E634-F1
#
_cell.length_a   1.000
_cell.length_b   1.000
_cell.length_c   1.000
_cell.angle_alpha   90.00
_cell.angle_beta   90.00
_cell.angle_gamma   90.00
#
_symmetry.space_group_name_H-M   'P 1'
#
loop_
_entity.id
_entity.type
_entity.pdbx_description
1 polymer ?
#
loop_
_entity_poly.entity_id
_entity_poly.type
_entity_poly.pdbx_seq_one_letter_code
_entity_poly.pdbx_strand_id
1 'polypeptide(L)'
;MPETAAGIAAACGRYWDAAEAHFRIALRYAREFPHKLEEPQIRYWYAKMLIDRNASGDREKARELFSDAITGYRSIGMPLHLEMAKDLAADL
;
A
#
# COMPACT_ATOMS: atom_id res chain seq x y z
N MET A 1 -0.40 -0.39 13.19
CA MET A 1 -0.87 1.02 13.22
C MET A 1 -2.36 1.15 12.91
N PRO A 2 -3.11 2.02 13.61
CA PRO A 2 -4.58 2.14 13.46
C PRO A 2 -5.01 2.66 12.07
N GLU A 3 -4.22 3.56 11.47
CA GLU A 3 -4.53 4.17 10.18
C GLU A 3 -4.51 3.16 9.03
N THR A 4 -3.57 2.21 9.02
CA THR A 4 -3.54 1.16 7.99
C THR A 4 -4.80 0.30 8.04
N ALA A 5 -5.24 -0.08 9.23
CA ALA A 5 -6.46 -0.87 9.41
C ALA A 5 -7.71 -0.07 9.00
N ALA A 6 -7.79 1.21 9.37
CA ALA A 6 -8.87 2.11 8.94
C ALA A 6 -8.90 2.30 7.42
N GLY A 7 -7.74 2.43 6.77
CA GLY A 7 -7.61 2.51 5.32
C GLY A 7 -8.14 1.25 4.61
N ILE A 8 -7.78 0.06 5.12
CA ILE A 8 -8.29 -1.22 4.60
C ILE A 8 -9.82 -1.31 4.79
N ALA A 9 -10.33 -0.99 5.98
CA ALA A 9 -11.75 -1.05 6.26
C ALA A 9 -12.56 -0.08 5.38
N ALA A 10 -12.08 1.15 5.21
CA ALA A 10 -12.69 2.14 4.33
C ALA A 10 -12.66 1.68 2.86
N ALA A 11 -11.56 1.06 2.40
CA ALA A 11 -11.45 0.49 1.06
C ALA A 11 -12.46 -0.65 0.85
N CYS A 12 -12.63 -1.55 1.82
CA CYS A 12 -13.67 -2.59 1.77
C CYS A 12 -15.08 -1.99 1.66
N GLY A 13 -15.33 -0.87 2.34
CA GLY A 13 -16.57 -0.09 2.24
C GLY A 13 -16.69 0.79 0.99
N ARG A 14 -15.68 0.80 0.11
CA ARG A 14 -15.57 1.68 -1.07
C ARG A 14 -15.59 3.17 -0.74
N TYR A 15 -15.24 3.54 0.50
CA TYR A 15 -15.05 4.93 0.91
C TYR A 15 -13.67 5.40 0.49
N TRP A 16 -13.47 5.54 -0.83
CA TRP A 16 -12.15 5.72 -1.44
C TRP A 16 -11.35 6.91 -0.91
N ASP A 17 -12.00 8.06 -0.77
CA ASP A 17 -11.33 9.28 -0.29
C ASP A 17 -10.88 9.14 1.17
N ALA A 18 -11.72 8.49 2.00
CA ALA A 18 -11.37 8.19 3.38
C ALA A 18 -10.24 7.16 3.46
N ALA A 19 -10.29 6.11 2.63
CA ALA A 19 -9.24 5.10 2.55
C ALA A 19 -7.90 5.71 2.16
N GLU A 20 -7.87 6.56 1.14
CA GLU A 20 -6.66 7.28 0.72
C GLU A 20 -6.14 8.19 1.83
N ALA A 21 -7.01 8.95 2.50
CA ALA A 21 -6.62 9.81 3.61
C ALA A 21 -5.92 9.02 4.72
N HIS A 22 -6.47 7.87 5.12
CA HIS A 22 -5.88 6.97 6.10
C HIS A 22 -4.51 6.43 5.66
N PHE A 23 -4.37 5.95 4.41
CA PHE A 23 -3.08 5.47 3.92
C PHE A 23 -2.02 6.58 3.85
N ARG A 24 -2.40 7.81 3.49
CA ARG A 24 -1.48 8.96 3.48
C ARG A 24 -1.00 9.33 4.89
N ILE A 25 -1.89 9.25 5.88
CA ILE A 25 -1.50 9.43 7.30
C ILE A 25 -0.56 8.29 7.74
N ALA A 26 -0.89 7.04 7.41
CA ALA A 26 -0.04 5.90 7.74
C ALA A 26 1.37 6.03 7.15
N LEU A 27 1.49 6.46 5.88
CA LEU A 27 2.78 6.72 5.23
C LEU A 27 3.55 7.87 5.89
N ARG A 28 2.86 8.92 6.36
CA ARG A 28 3.49 10.00 7.13
C ARG A 28 4.09 9.44 8.42
N TYR A 29 3.33 8.66 9.18
CA TYR A 29 3.83 8.05 10.41
C TYR A 29 4.99 7.08 10.18
N ALA A 30 4.96 6.29 9.09
CA ALA A 30 6.06 5.40 8.74
C ALA A 30 7.37 6.16 8.44
N ARG A 31 7.30 7.42 7.98
CA ARG A 31 8.47 8.28 7.78
C ARG A 31 9.00 8.86 9.10
N GLU A 32 8.10 9.25 10.00
CA GLU A 32 8.44 9.83 11.31
C GLU A 32 8.98 8.78 12.28
N PHE A 33 8.43 7.56 12.22
CA PHE A 33 8.80 6.42 13.04
C PHE A 33 9.12 5.24 12.11
N PRO A 34 10.38 5.10 11.66
CA PRO A 34 10.77 4.17 10.59
C PRO A 34 10.70 2.70 11.04
N HIS A 35 9.48 2.17 11.11
CA HIS A 35 9.18 0.77 11.30
C HIS A 35 9.38 0.04 9.97
N LYS A 36 10.53 -0.62 9.84
CA LYS A 36 10.97 -1.31 8.60
C LYS A 36 9.96 -2.31 8.03
N LEU A 37 9.10 -2.89 8.86
CA LEU A 37 8.05 -3.82 8.44
C LEU A 37 6.78 -3.12 7.96
N GLU A 38 6.37 -2.03 8.63
CA GLU A 38 5.06 -1.44 8.37
C GLU A 38 5.03 -0.63 7.08
N GLU A 39 6.13 0.04 6.74
CA GLU A 39 6.19 0.87 5.53
C GLU A 39 5.86 0.07 4.24
N PRO A 40 6.50 -1.07 3.92
CA PRO A 40 6.15 -1.83 2.71
C PRO A 40 4.71 -2.37 2.75
N GLN A 41 4.19 -2.70 3.94
CA GLN A 41 2.81 -3.16 4.10
C GLN A 41 1.78 -2.07 3.81
N ILE A 42 2.02 -0.85 4.28
CA ILE A 42 1.15 0.31 3.99
C ILE A 42 1.09 0.55 2.49
N ARG A 43 2.26 0.54 1.82
CA ARG A 43 2.36 0.77 0.37
C ARG A 43 1.65 -0.31 -0.44
N TYR A 44 1.79 -1.58 -0.05
CA TYR A 44 1.07 -2.69 -0.67
C TYR A 44 -0.45 -2.50 -0.61
N TRP A 45 -1.00 -2.22 0.57
CA TRP A 45 -2.45 -2.05 0.72
C TRP A 45 -2.98 -0.80 0.04
N TYR A 46 -2.20 0.28 0.06
CA TYR A 46 -2.56 1.49 -0.66
C TYR A 46 -2.60 1.26 -2.17
N ALA A 47 -1.58 0.60 -2.73
CA ALA A 47 -1.55 0.24 -4.15
C ALA A 47 -2.74 -0.65 -4.55
N LYS A 48 -3.06 -1.67 -3.73
CA LYS A 48 -4.22 -2.53 -3.96
C LYS A 48 -5.53 -1.74 -3.95
N MET A 49 -5.71 -0.82 -3.01
CA MET A 49 -6.91 0.04 -2.95
C MET A 49 -7.06 0.89 -4.22
N LEU A 50 -5.95 1.44 -4.74
CA LEU A 50 -5.97 2.21 -5.99
C LEU A 50 -6.37 1.34 -7.19
N ILE A 51 -5.92 0.08 -7.25
CA ILE A 51 -6.40 -0.88 -8.27
C ILE A 51 -7.90 -1.12 -8.13
N ASP A 52 -8.38 -1.35 -6.91
CA ASP A 52 -9.81 -1.61 -6.65
C ASP A 52 -10.68 -0.38 -7.01
N ARG A 53 -10.17 0.84 -6.79
CA ARG A 53 -10.82 2.11 -7.13
C ARG A 53 -10.84 2.37 -8.64
N ASN A 54 -9.74 2.09 -9.33
CA ASN A 54 -9.57 2.19 -10.79
C ASN A 54 -9.96 3.56 -11.38
N ALA A 55 -9.63 4.65 -10.71
CA ALA A 55 -9.77 6.01 -11.24
C ALA A 55 -8.60 6.37 -12.17
N SER A 56 -8.72 7.51 -12.87
CA SER A 56 -7.64 8.02 -13.72
C SER A 56 -6.38 8.30 -12.89
N GLY A 57 -5.23 7.78 -13.32
CA GLY A 57 -3.95 7.90 -12.61
C GLY A 57 -3.69 6.85 -11.52
N ASP A 58 -4.69 6.06 -11.12
CA ASP A 58 -4.54 5.09 -10.03
C ASP A 58 -3.55 3.98 -10.35
N ARG A 59 -3.57 3.46 -11.59
CA ARG A 59 -2.65 2.40 -12.02
C ARG A 59 -1.19 2.85 -12.02
N GLU A 60 -0.94 4.09 -12.44
CA GLU A 60 0.41 4.68 -12.39
C GLU A 60 0.88 4.79 -10.93
N LYS A 61 0.01 5.31 -10.05
CA LYS A 61 0.35 5.45 -8.64
C LYS A 61 0.52 4.11 -7.92
N ALA A 62 -0.31 3.13 -8.24
CA ALA A 62 -0.21 1.77 -7.71
C ALA A 62 1.12 1.11 -8.11
N ARG A 63 1.58 1.33 -9.35
CA ARG A 63 2.87 0.80 -9.83
C ARG A 63 4.06 1.36 -9.04
N GLU A 64 4.06 2.67 -8.76
CA GLU A 64 5.08 3.28 -7.90
C GLU A 64 5.08 2.67 -6.49
N LEU A 65 3.89 2.56 -5.88
CA LEU A 65 3.74 2.03 -4.53
C LEU A 65 4.14 0.55 -4.43
N PHE A 66 3.82 -0.27 -5.42
CA PHE A 66 4.28 -1.66 -5.43
C PHE A 66 5.78 -1.78 -5.64
N SER A 67 6.40 -0.96 -6.49
CA SER A 67 7.86 -0.94 -6.65
C SER A 67 8.56 -0.67 -5.32
N ASP A 68 8.07 0.32 -4.56
CA ASP A 68 8.58 0.64 -3.23
C ASP A 68 8.33 -0.49 -2.22
N ALA A 69 7.12 -1.09 -2.23
CA ALA A 69 6.78 -2.21 -1.36
C ALA A 69 7.67 -3.45 -1.63
N ILE A 70 7.89 -3.79 -2.90
CA ILE A 70 8.77 -4.88 -3.35
C ILE A 70 10.20 -4.66 -2.85
N THR A 71 10.71 -3.43 -2.97
CA THR A 71 12.04 -3.07 -2.48
C THR A 71 12.12 -3.22 -0.96
N GLY A 72 11.10 -2.73 -0.24
CA GLY A 72 11.00 -2.87 1.21
C GLY A 72 10.96 -4.32 1.67
N TYR A 73 10.04 -5.14 1.14
CA TYR A 73 9.92 -6.56 1.50
C TYR A 73 11.19 -7.36 1.20
N ARG A 74 11.87 -7.07 0.09
CA ARG A 74 13.18 -7.68 -0.22
C ARG A 74 14.21 -7.33 0.84
N SER A 75 14.29 -6.06 1.24
CA SER A 75 15.31 -5.58 2.21
C SER A 75 15.18 -6.21 3.60
N ILE A 76 13.97 -6.60 4.00
CA ILE A 76 13.67 -7.19 5.32
C ILE A 76 13.48 -8.72 5.27
N GLY A 77 13.69 -9.35 4.12
CA GLY A 77 13.61 -10.81 3.98
C GLY A 77 12.20 -11.39 4.11
N MET A 78 11.19 -10.76 3.50
CA MET A 78 9.78 -11.20 3.52
C MET A 78 9.36 -11.82 2.17
N PRO A 79 9.73 -13.09 1.89
CA PRO A 79 9.55 -13.69 0.55
C PRO A 79 8.08 -13.83 0.13
N LEU A 80 7.18 -14.19 1.04
CA LEU A 80 5.75 -14.33 0.71
C LEU A 80 5.15 -12.98 0.26
N HIS A 81 5.39 -11.92 1.03
CA HIS A 81 4.86 -10.59 0.74
C HIS A 81 5.50 -9.98 -0.52
N LEU A 82 6.78 -10.30 -0.77
CA LEU A 82 7.47 -9.94 -2.00
C LEU A 82 6.77 -10.51 -3.23
N GLU A 83 6.47 -11.82 -3.23
CA GLU A 83 5.78 -12.45 -4.37
C GLU A 83 4.35 -11.93 -4.54
N MET A 84 3.59 -11.79 -3.45
CA MET A 84 2.24 -11.19 -3.50
C MET A 84 2.23 -9.77 -4.12
N ALA A 85 3.24 -8.96 -3.82
CA ALA A 85 3.37 -7.61 -4.37
C ALA A 85 3.76 -7.64 -5.86
N LYS A 86 4.61 -8.58 -6.27
CA LYS A 86 4.97 -8.76 -7.69
C LYS A 86 3.79 -9.24 -8.52
N ASP A 87 3.02 -10.19 -8.02
CA ASP A 87 1.86 -10.76 -8.73
C ASP A 87 0.85 -9.65 -9.05
N LEU A 88 0.47 -8.85 -8.04
CA LEU A 88 -0.44 -7.73 -8.26
C LEU A 88 0.16 -6.62 -9.15
N ALA A 89 1.47 -6.40 -9.08
CA ALA A 89 2.12 -5.41 -9.94
C ALA A 89 2.21 -5.85 -11.41
N ALA A 90 2.22 -7.16 -11.68
CA ALA A 90 2.23 -7.70 -13.04
C ALA A 90 0.89 -7.49 -13.77
N ASP A 91 -0.20 -7.34 -13.03
CA ASP A 91 -1.57 -7.16 -13.56
C ASP A 91 -1.95 -5.69 -13.87
N LEU A 92 -1.02 -4.75 -13.65
CA LEU A 92 -1.21 -3.28 -13.77
C LEU A 92 -0.94 -2.70 -15.16
#